data_AF-A0AAY4DL82-F1
#
_entry.id   AF-A0AAY4DL82-F1
#
_cell.length_a   1.000
_cell.length_b   1.000
_cell.length_c   1.000
_cell.angle_alpha   90.00
_cell.angle_beta   90.00
_cell.angle_gamma   90.00
#
_symmetry.space_group_name_H-M   'P 1'
#
loop_
_entity.id
_entity.type
_entity.pdbx_description
1 polymer ?
#
loop_
_entity_poly.entity_id
_entity_poly.type
_entity_poly.pdbx_seq_one_letter_code
_entity_poly.pdbx_strand_id
1 'polypeptide(L)'
;MIIVIKRIQLLWLFSGAPLPLHQRRGSVCHAQELPGFQCARSLSLSLSIVERLYGSRPGKNVQLTENEIRGLCLKSREIFLSQPILLELEAPLKICGDVHGQYYDLLRLFEYGGFPPESNYLFLGDYVDRGKQSLETICLLLAYKVKYPENFFLLRGNHECASINRIYGFYDECKRRYNIKLWKTFTDCFNCLPVAAIVDEKIFCCHGGLSPDLQTMEQVRRVMRPTDVPDQGLLCDLLWADPDKDVMGWGENDRGVSFTFGADVVAKFLHKHDMDLICRAHQILCTIIYAPLSLCFSDPQACR
;
A
#
# COMPACT_ATOMS: atom_id res chain seq x y z
N MET A 1 -17.83 0.76 5.14
CA MET A 1 -17.10 -0.04 6.16
C MET A 1 -15.69 -0.26 5.63
N ILE A 2 -14.67 0.13 6.39
CA ILE A 2 -13.27 -0.16 6.05
C ILE A 2 -12.81 -1.27 6.98
N ILE A 3 -12.22 -2.32 6.42
CA ILE A 3 -11.68 -3.45 7.18
C ILE A 3 -10.17 -3.42 7.04
N VAL A 4 -9.49 -3.36 8.17
CA VAL A 4 -8.03 -3.50 8.25
C VAL A 4 -7.68 -4.98 8.31
N ILE A 5 -6.77 -5.43 7.45
CA ILE A 5 -6.39 -6.84 7.35
C ILE A 5 -4.87 -6.94 7.38
N LYS A 6 -4.35 -7.42 8.52
CA LYS A 6 -2.95 -7.86 8.74
C LYS A 6 -1.90 -6.74 8.78
N ARG A 7 -1.09 -6.75 9.87
CA ARG A 7 0.12 -5.91 10.06
C ARG A 7 -0.06 -4.42 9.73
N ILE A 8 -1.15 -3.84 10.23
CA ILE A 8 -1.43 -2.41 10.10
C ILE A 8 -1.51 -1.83 11.50
N GLN A 9 -0.85 -0.69 11.68
CA GLN A 9 -1.01 0.17 12.84
C GLN A 9 -2.01 1.28 12.52
N LEU A 10 -3.03 1.40 13.36
CA LEU A 10 -3.99 2.50 13.33
C LEU A 10 -3.61 3.53 14.39
N LEU A 11 -3.10 4.67 13.94
CA LEU A 11 -2.68 5.77 14.82
C LEU A 11 -3.86 6.71 15.09
N TRP A 12 -4.77 6.23 15.92
CA TRP A 12 -5.74 7.04 16.70
C TRP A 12 -5.66 6.69 18.20
N LEU A 13 -5.20 5.48 18.53
CA LEU A 13 -5.19 4.91 19.87
C LEU A 13 -4.15 5.49 20.84
N PHE A 14 -3.34 6.44 20.38
CA PHE A 14 -2.28 7.06 21.19
C PHE A 14 -2.65 8.44 21.76
N SER A 15 -3.72 9.10 21.30
CA SER A 15 -3.97 10.52 21.60
C SER A 15 -5.01 10.79 22.70
N GLY A 16 -5.83 9.80 23.10
CA GLY A 16 -6.74 9.92 24.25
C GLY A 16 -7.75 11.08 24.23
N ALA A 17 -7.98 11.74 23.09
CA ALA A 17 -8.82 12.93 23.00
C ALA A 17 -10.27 12.61 22.56
N PRO A 18 -11.30 13.25 23.16
CA PRO A 18 -12.70 13.02 22.80
C PRO A 18 -13.10 13.67 21.46
N LEU A 19 -14.01 13.00 20.72
CA LEU A 19 -14.52 13.38 19.40
C LEU A 19 -15.53 14.55 19.43
N PRO A 20 -15.52 15.47 18.43
CA PRO A 20 -16.66 16.34 18.14
C PRO A 20 -17.67 15.64 17.20
N LEU A 21 -18.94 15.60 17.61
CA LEU A 21 -20.07 15.07 16.83
C LEU A 21 -20.58 16.12 15.83
N HIS A 22 -20.52 15.87 14.52
CA HIS A 22 -21.38 16.61 13.56
C HIS A 22 -21.88 15.79 12.34
N GLN A 23 -23.11 16.11 11.94
CA GLN A 23 -24.00 15.40 11.02
C GLN A 23 -23.62 15.59 9.53
N ARG A 24 -23.75 14.51 8.74
CA ARG A 24 -23.58 14.49 7.27
C ARG A 24 -24.82 15.02 6.53
N ARG A 25 -24.60 15.74 5.42
CA ARG A 25 -25.53 15.88 4.28
C ARG A 25 -24.85 15.30 3.05
N GLY A 26 -25.56 14.49 2.28
CA GLY A 26 -25.05 13.84 1.07
C GLY A 26 -25.49 14.52 -0.22
N SER A 27 -24.71 14.31 -1.28
CA SER A 27 -25.08 14.57 -2.68
C SER A 27 -24.41 13.54 -3.59
N VAL A 28 -25.16 13.05 -4.57
CA VAL A 28 -24.83 11.95 -5.51
C VAL A 28 -24.38 12.53 -6.85
N CYS A 29 -23.37 11.96 -7.50
CA CYS A 29 -23.01 12.26 -8.90
C CYS A 29 -22.80 10.97 -9.71
N HIS A 30 -23.24 10.99 -10.98
CA HIS A 30 -23.23 9.88 -11.94
C HIS A 30 -21.92 9.78 -12.74
N ALA A 31 -21.51 8.54 -13.05
CA ALA A 31 -20.39 8.22 -13.94
C ALA A 31 -20.87 7.99 -15.39
N GLN A 32 -20.08 8.45 -16.37
CA GLN A 32 -20.25 8.20 -17.81
C GLN A 32 -19.07 7.37 -18.36
N GLU A 33 -19.36 6.43 -19.26
CA GLU A 33 -18.41 5.51 -19.90
C GLU A 33 -17.68 6.12 -21.11
N LEU A 34 -16.45 5.65 -21.39
CA LEU A 34 -15.73 5.88 -22.66
C LEU A 34 -15.01 4.60 -23.17
N PRO A 35 -14.83 4.43 -24.51
CA PRO A 35 -14.47 3.17 -25.20
C PRO A 35 -12.94 3.00 -25.30
N GLY A 36 -12.30 1.83 -25.47
CA GLY A 36 -12.69 0.55 -26.05
C GLY A 36 -11.86 0.30 -27.32
N PHE A 37 -10.89 -0.63 -27.28
CA PHE A 37 -10.38 -1.52 -28.37
C PHE A 37 -8.91 -2.00 -28.24
N GLN A 38 -8.00 -1.30 -27.53
CA GLN A 38 -6.66 -1.85 -27.20
C GLN A 38 -6.62 -2.66 -25.88
N CYS A 39 -7.67 -2.54 -25.07
CA CYS A 39 -7.75 -3.12 -23.71
C CYS A 39 -7.91 -4.66 -23.70
N ALA A 40 -8.54 -5.25 -24.72
CA ALA A 40 -8.99 -6.65 -24.69
C ALA A 40 -7.84 -7.68 -24.58
N ARG A 41 -6.71 -7.47 -25.27
CA ARG A 41 -5.55 -8.40 -25.21
C ARG A 41 -4.80 -8.34 -23.88
N SER A 42 -4.73 -7.15 -23.27
CA SER A 42 -4.10 -6.95 -21.97
C SER A 42 -4.94 -7.57 -20.85
N LEU A 43 -6.27 -7.46 -20.94
CA LEU A 43 -7.21 -8.07 -19.99
C LEU A 43 -7.27 -9.60 -20.10
N SER A 44 -7.18 -10.17 -21.31
CA SER A 44 -7.14 -11.62 -21.48
C SER A 44 -5.87 -12.24 -20.89
N LEU A 45 -4.73 -11.53 -20.98
CA LEU A 45 -3.47 -11.99 -20.41
C LEU A 45 -3.52 -11.94 -18.87
N SER A 46 -4.01 -10.86 -18.28
CA SER A 46 -4.13 -10.74 -16.82
C SER A 46 -5.10 -11.77 -16.23
N LEU A 47 -6.21 -12.09 -16.91
CA LEU A 47 -7.14 -13.15 -16.53
C LEU A 47 -6.44 -14.52 -16.41
N SER A 48 -5.72 -14.96 -17.45
CA SER A 48 -5.02 -16.25 -17.43
C SER A 48 -3.88 -16.32 -16.40
N ILE A 49 -3.28 -15.17 -16.06
CA ILE A 49 -2.24 -15.07 -15.04
C ILE A 49 -2.85 -15.21 -13.64
N VAL A 50 -3.95 -14.50 -13.35
CA VAL A 50 -4.65 -14.58 -12.06
C VAL A 50 -5.12 -16.02 -11.80
N GLU A 51 -5.70 -16.69 -12.80
CA GLU A 51 -6.15 -18.09 -12.65
C GLU A 51 -4.99 -19.06 -12.35
N ARG A 52 -3.85 -18.93 -13.05
CA ARG A 52 -2.65 -19.76 -12.79
C ARG A 52 -2.04 -19.50 -11.43
N LEU A 53 -2.02 -18.24 -11.01
CA LEU A 53 -1.52 -17.83 -9.70
C LEU A 53 -2.41 -18.41 -8.59
N TYR A 54 -3.74 -18.31 -8.73
CA TYR A 54 -4.69 -18.82 -7.75
C TYR A 54 -4.69 -20.34 -7.63
N GLY A 55 -4.67 -21.07 -8.75
CA GLY A 55 -4.73 -22.54 -8.75
C GLY A 55 -3.49 -23.26 -8.21
N SER A 56 -2.48 -22.52 -7.73
CA SER A 56 -1.21 -23.08 -7.30
C SER A 56 -1.23 -23.47 -5.83
N ARG A 57 -0.80 -24.72 -5.53
CA ARG A 57 -0.70 -25.23 -4.15
C ARG A 57 0.31 -24.42 -3.32
N PRO A 58 0.11 -24.29 -1.99
CA PRO A 58 1.07 -23.63 -1.10
C PRO A 58 2.50 -24.13 -1.31
N GLY A 59 3.45 -23.19 -1.42
CA GLY A 59 4.87 -23.47 -1.61
C GLY A 59 5.27 -23.93 -3.02
N LYS A 60 4.30 -24.10 -3.93
CA LYS A 60 4.59 -24.38 -5.35
C LYS A 60 4.77 -23.06 -6.10
N ASN A 61 5.89 -22.96 -6.80
CA ASN A 61 6.15 -21.82 -7.68
C ASN A 61 5.19 -21.84 -8.87
N VAL A 62 4.75 -20.65 -9.28
CA VAL A 62 3.93 -20.47 -10.48
C VAL A 62 4.83 -20.16 -11.65
N GLN A 63 4.66 -20.90 -12.74
CA GLN A 63 5.47 -20.74 -13.94
C GLN A 63 4.87 -19.65 -14.82
N LEU A 64 5.34 -18.42 -14.62
CA LEU A 64 5.12 -17.30 -15.53
C LEU A 64 6.35 -17.14 -16.41
N THR A 65 6.15 -16.84 -17.69
CA THR A 65 7.24 -16.49 -18.60
C THR A 65 7.78 -15.09 -18.30
N GLU A 66 9.05 -14.84 -18.62
CA GLU A 66 9.65 -13.50 -18.44
C GLU A 66 8.86 -12.41 -19.18
N ASN A 67 8.35 -12.71 -20.38
CA ASN A 67 7.57 -11.75 -21.16
C ASN A 67 6.21 -11.43 -20.52
N GLU A 68 5.57 -12.40 -19.88
CA GLU A 68 4.32 -12.16 -19.12
C GLU A 68 4.58 -11.23 -17.94
N ILE A 69 5.62 -11.51 -17.15
CA ILE A 69 5.99 -10.67 -16.00
C ILE A 69 6.36 -9.25 -16.47
N ARG A 70 7.17 -9.14 -17.53
CA ARG A 70 7.51 -7.84 -18.12
C ARG A 70 6.26 -7.09 -18.59
N GLY A 71 5.31 -7.80 -19.22
CA GLY A 71 4.03 -7.25 -19.64
C GLY A 71 3.22 -6.69 -18.47
N LEU A 72 3.15 -7.42 -17.35
CA LEU A 72 2.50 -6.95 -16.12
C LEU A 72 3.15 -5.65 -15.62
N CYS A 73 4.47 -5.64 -15.45
CA CYS A 73 5.19 -4.46 -14.94
C CYS A 73 5.00 -3.23 -15.83
N LEU A 74 5.10 -3.39 -17.15
CA LEU A 74 4.91 -2.28 -18.08
C LEU A 74 3.48 -1.74 -18.02
N LYS A 75 2.48 -2.62 -18.00
CA LYS A 75 1.09 -2.20 -17.98
C LYS A 75 0.67 -1.58 -16.64
N SER A 76 1.09 -2.16 -15.52
CA SER A 76 0.85 -1.57 -14.20
C SER A 76 1.54 -0.23 -14.05
N ARG A 77 2.77 -0.08 -14.57
CA ARG A 77 3.50 1.18 -14.60
C ARG A 77 2.71 2.28 -15.32
N GLU A 78 2.15 1.99 -16.49
CA GLU A 78 1.28 2.95 -17.21
C GLU A 78 0.11 3.41 -16.33
N ILE A 79 -0.57 2.47 -15.67
CA ILE A 79 -1.72 2.75 -14.79
C ILE A 79 -1.29 3.60 -13.59
N PHE A 80 -0.17 3.26 -12.95
CA PHE A 80 0.31 4.04 -11.81
C PHE A 80 0.65 5.48 -12.20
N LEU A 81 1.25 5.69 -13.38
CA LEU A 81 1.58 7.03 -13.88
C LEU A 81 0.34 7.82 -14.29
N SER A 82 -0.73 7.16 -14.74
CA SER A 82 -2.00 7.83 -15.06
C SER A 82 -2.82 8.21 -13.83
N GLN A 83 -2.63 7.50 -12.71
CA GLN A 83 -3.28 7.81 -11.43
C GLN A 83 -2.42 8.77 -10.61
N PRO A 84 -2.99 9.59 -9.71
CA PRO A 84 -2.22 10.51 -8.87
C PRO A 84 -1.31 9.78 -7.89
N ILE A 85 -0.22 10.43 -7.47
CA ILE A 85 0.73 9.85 -6.50
C ILE A 85 0.18 9.82 -5.07
N LEU A 86 -0.71 10.78 -4.77
CA LEU A 86 -1.59 10.81 -3.60
C LEU A 86 -2.97 10.37 -4.08
N LEU A 87 -3.35 9.15 -3.76
CA LEU A 87 -4.65 8.61 -4.16
C LEU A 87 -5.77 9.21 -3.31
N GLU A 88 -6.93 9.44 -3.91
CA GLU A 88 -8.15 9.84 -3.21
C GLU A 88 -9.18 8.72 -3.44
N LEU A 89 -9.56 8.03 -2.37
CA LEU A 89 -10.31 6.78 -2.41
C LEU A 89 -11.57 6.86 -1.56
N GLU A 90 -12.57 6.05 -1.90
CA GLU A 90 -13.84 6.00 -1.18
C GLU A 90 -14.08 4.61 -0.57
N ALA A 91 -14.80 4.56 0.55
CA ALA A 91 -15.30 3.31 1.12
C ALA A 91 -16.48 2.73 0.31
N PRO A 92 -16.73 1.40 0.35
CA PRO A 92 -16.06 0.37 1.14
C PRO A 92 -14.68 -0.02 0.60
N LEU A 93 -13.72 -0.24 1.49
CA LEU A 93 -12.32 -0.53 1.15
C LEU A 93 -11.69 -1.45 2.19
N LYS A 94 -10.86 -2.40 1.77
CA LYS A 94 -10.07 -3.25 2.66
C LYS A 94 -8.61 -2.82 2.59
N ILE A 95 -8.03 -2.47 3.74
CA ILE A 95 -6.65 -1.97 3.80
C ILE A 95 -5.75 -3.10 4.32
N CYS A 96 -4.64 -3.35 3.62
CA CYS A 96 -3.71 -4.44 3.90
C CYS A 96 -2.28 -3.93 4.09
N GLY A 97 -1.59 -4.41 5.14
CA GLY A 97 -0.19 -4.07 5.43
C GLY A 97 0.80 -4.99 4.71
N ASP A 98 1.98 -5.15 5.31
CA ASP A 98 3.12 -5.86 4.73
C ASP A 98 2.78 -7.32 4.36
N VAL A 99 3.25 -7.74 3.20
CA VAL A 99 3.11 -9.12 2.70
C VAL A 99 4.43 -9.86 2.67
N HIS A 100 5.53 -9.20 2.29
CA HIS A 100 6.90 -9.75 2.26
C HIS A 100 6.99 -11.15 1.65
N GLY A 101 6.50 -11.33 0.43
CA GLY A 101 6.61 -12.59 -0.30
C GLY A 101 5.90 -13.79 0.37
N GLN A 102 5.03 -13.55 1.35
CA GLN A 102 4.19 -14.57 1.99
C GLN A 102 2.96 -14.89 1.13
N TYR A 103 3.21 -15.37 -0.10
CA TYR A 103 2.21 -15.55 -1.14
C TYR A 103 0.97 -16.33 -0.72
N TYR A 104 1.15 -17.41 0.03
CA TYR A 104 0.02 -18.22 0.48
C TYR A 104 -0.86 -17.51 1.52
N ASP A 105 -0.26 -16.69 2.38
CA ASP A 105 -1.02 -15.87 3.31
C ASP A 105 -1.77 -14.74 2.59
N LEU A 106 -1.25 -14.26 1.45
CA LEU A 106 -1.96 -13.33 0.58
C LEU A 106 -3.19 -14.00 -0.06
N LEU A 107 -3.07 -15.25 -0.52
CA LEU A 107 -4.22 -16.00 -1.05
C LEU A 107 -5.30 -16.16 0.02
N ARG A 108 -4.92 -16.58 1.24
CA ARG A 108 -5.84 -16.66 2.38
C ARG A 108 -6.48 -15.30 2.69
N LEU A 109 -5.72 -14.21 2.62
CA LEU A 109 -6.25 -12.86 2.82
C LEU A 109 -7.40 -12.55 1.85
N PHE A 110 -7.29 -12.97 0.59
CA PHE A 110 -8.38 -12.83 -0.38
C PHE A 110 -9.52 -13.82 -0.15
N GLU A 111 -9.25 -15.04 0.30
CA GLU A 111 -10.31 -16.00 0.68
C GLU A 111 -11.20 -15.47 1.82
N TYR A 112 -10.60 -14.85 2.85
CA TYR A 112 -11.34 -14.25 3.95
C TYR A 112 -11.91 -12.87 3.59
N GLY A 113 -11.19 -12.10 2.78
CA GLY A 113 -11.52 -10.73 2.43
C GLY A 113 -12.46 -10.59 1.22
N GLY A 114 -12.71 -11.65 0.46
CA GLY A 114 -13.41 -11.58 -0.82
C GLY A 114 -12.44 -11.24 -1.95
N PHE A 115 -12.49 -11.99 -3.05
CA PHE A 115 -11.57 -11.79 -4.17
C PHE A 115 -11.93 -10.54 -4.98
N PRO A 116 -10.96 -9.78 -5.50
CA PRO A 116 -11.28 -8.70 -6.44
C PRO A 116 -12.07 -9.20 -7.67
N PRO A 117 -13.21 -8.57 -8.02
CA PRO A 117 -13.66 -7.23 -7.61
C PRO A 117 -14.75 -7.23 -6.53
N GLU A 118 -15.01 -8.36 -5.85
CA GLU A 118 -16.00 -8.45 -4.78
C GLU A 118 -15.72 -7.48 -3.63
N SER A 119 -14.45 -7.19 -3.38
CA SER A 119 -14.00 -6.18 -2.42
C SER A 119 -12.95 -5.27 -3.03
N ASN A 120 -13.01 -3.99 -2.69
CA ASN A 120 -11.98 -3.02 -3.03
C ASN A 120 -10.81 -3.16 -2.06
N TYR A 121 -9.58 -2.99 -2.55
CA TYR A 121 -8.36 -3.14 -1.75
C TYR A 121 -7.40 -1.96 -1.87
N LEU A 122 -6.78 -1.61 -0.76
CA LEU A 122 -5.62 -0.72 -0.67
C LEU A 122 -4.51 -1.46 0.08
N PHE A 123 -3.39 -1.74 -0.58
CA PHE A 123 -2.21 -2.25 0.11
C PHE A 123 -1.23 -1.12 0.41
N LEU A 124 -0.60 -1.20 1.58
CA LEU A 124 0.28 -0.16 2.12
C LEU A 124 1.77 -0.39 1.79
N GLY A 125 2.13 -1.27 0.86
CA GLY A 125 3.53 -1.55 0.48
C GLY A 125 4.11 -2.83 1.08
N ASP A 126 5.42 -3.01 0.89
CA ASP A 126 6.22 -4.13 1.37
C ASP A 126 5.69 -5.49 0.88
N TYR A 127 5.67 -5.62 -0.44
CA TYR A 127 5.20 -6.79 -1.15
C TYR A 127 6.28 -7.86 -1.27
N VAL A 128 7.52 -7.42 -1.45
CA VAL A 128 8.68 -8.25 -1.76
C VAL A 128 9.63 -8.38 -0.56
N ASP A 129 10.72 -9.13 -0.77
CA ASP A 129 11.76 -9.44 0.21
C ASP A 129 11.31 -10.30 1.40
N ARG A 130 12.30 -10.83 2.13
CA ARG A 130 12.19 -11.65 3.37
C ARG A 130 11.46 -13.00 3.22
N GLY A 131 10.39 -13.06 2.44
CA GLY A 131 9.64 -14.27 2.12
C GLY A 131 10.22 -15.08 0.97
N LYS A 132 9.56 -16.22 0.69
CA LYS A 132 10.05 -17.22 -0.27
C LYS A 132 9.48 -17.06 -1.69
N GLN A 133 8.39 -16.33 -1.85
CA GLN A 133 7.61 -16.24 -3.09
C GLN A 133 7.23 -14.78 -3.39
N SER A 134 8.23 -13.90 -3.44
CA SER A 134 8.02 -12.47 -3.72
C SER A 134 7.53 -12.27 -5.15
N LEU A 135 8.03 -13.04 -6.12
CA LEU A 135 7.62 -12.95 -7.52
C LEU A 135 6.13 -13.26 -7.70
N GLU A 136 5.63 -14.35 -7.13
CA GLU A 136 4.20 -14.69 -7.17
C GLU A 136 3.35 -13.60 -6.51
N THR A 137 3.79 -13.12 -5.34
CA THR A 137 3.12 -12.07 -4.58
C THR A 137 2.94 -10.81 -5.42
N ILE A 138 4.03 -10.24 -5.92
CA ILE A 138 3.95 -9.00 -6.69
C ILE A 138 3.25 -9.21 -8.04
N CYS A 139 3.46 -10.35 -8.71
CA CYS A 139 2.78 -10.62 -9.99
C CYS A 139 1.25 -10.70 -9.81
N LEU A 140 0.76 -11.31 -8.73
CA LEU A 140 -0.68 -11.36 -8.45
C LEU A 140 -1.25 -9.97 -8.19
N LEU A 141 -0.57 -9.17 -7.36
CA LEU A 141 -0.98 -7.80 -7.05
C LEU A 141 -1.00 -6.90 -8.30
N LEU A 142 0.03 -6.97 -9.15
CA LEU A 142 0.07 -6.22 -10.41
C LEU A 142 -0.98 -6.71 -11.40
N ALA A 143 -1.24 -8.03 -11.46
CA ALA A 143 -2.30 -8.56 -12.31
C ALA A 143 -3.69 -8.06 -11.88
N TYR A 144 -3.97 -8.00 -10.57
CA TYR A 144 -5.20 -7.38 -10.06
C TYR A 144 -5.24 -5.88 -10.33
N LYS A 145 -4.12 -5.16 -10.19
CA LYS A 145 -4.06 -3.74 -10.53
C LYS A 145 -4.40 -3.48 -12.01
N VAL A 146 -3.88 -4.31 -12.90
CA VAL A 146 -4.16 -4.23 -14.35
C VAL A 146 -5.62 -4.58 -14.64
N LYS A 147 -6.18 -5.56 -13.94
CA LYS A 147 -7.56 -6.04 -14.16
C LYS A 147 -8.62 -5.11 -13.58
N TYR A 148 -8.36 -4.51 -12.41
CA TYR A 148 -9.29 -3.68 -11.68
C TYR A 148 -8.63 -2.37 -11.22
N PRO A 149 -8.23 -1.48 -12.15
CA PRO A 149 -7.44 -0.29 -11.84
C PRO A 149 -8.13 0.68 -10.88
N GLU A 150 -9.46 0.68 -10.84
CA GLU A 150 -10.29 1.57 -10.01
C GLU A 150 -10.82 0.91 -8.73
N ASN A 151 -10.50 -0.36 -8.47
CA ASN A 151 -10.92 -1.10 -7.27
C ASN A 151 -9.76 -1.69 -6.48
N PHE A 152 -8.56 -1.70 -7.06
CA PHE A 152 -7.37 -2.32 -6.47
C PHE A 152 -6.20 -1.33 -6.50
N PHE A 153 -5.70 -0.98 -5.31
CA PHE A 153 -4.71 0.07 -5.12
C PHE A 153 -3.51 -0.45 -4.34
N LEU A 154 -2.32 -0.01 -4.76
CA LEU A 154 -1.03 -0.45 -4.22
C LEU A 154 -0.20 0.80 -3.94
N LEU A 155 0.13 1.05 -2.67
CA LEU A 155 1.09 2.07 -2.28
C LEU A 155 2.52 1.54 -2.34
N ARG A 156 3.49 2.44 -2.25
CA ARG A 156 4.91 2.10 -2.18
C ARG A 156 5.32 1.85 -0.73
N GLY A 157 5.94 0.71 -0.45
CA GLY A 157 6.67 0.43 0.79
C GLY A 157 8.17 0.64 0.62
N ASN A 158 8.92 0.64 1.72
CA ASN A 158 10.36 0.91 1.67
C ASN A 158 11.14 -0.24 1.01
N HIS A 159 10.56 -1.45 0.93
CA HIS A 159 11.11 -2.56 0.17
C HIS A 159 10.87 -2.45 -1.35
N GLU A 160 10.02 -1.54 -1.82
CA GLU A 160 9.84 -1.23 -3.25
C GLU A 160 10.85 -0.18 -3.75
N CYS A 161 12.12 -0.29 -3.34
CA CYS A 161 13.25 0.48 -3.89
C CYS A 161 14.47 -0.41 -4.12
N ALA A 162 15.33 0.00 -5.06
CA ALA A 162 16.43 -0.83 -5.53
C ALA A 162 17.47 -1.11 -4.46
N SER A 163 17.79 -0.14 -3.59
CA SER A 163 18.80 -0.29 -2.55
C SER A 163 18.44 -1.37 -1.52
N ILE A 164 17.17 -1.43 -1.13
CA ILE A 164 16.66 -2.39 -0.14
C ILE A 164 16.44 -3.77 -0.75
N ASN A 165 15.69 -3.86 -1.84
CA ASN A 165 15.36 -5.17 -2.41
C ASN A 165 16.52 -5.84 -3.18
N ARG A 166 17.65 -5.14 -3.30
CA ARG A 166 18.93 -5.71 -3.73
C ARG A 166 19.53 -6.67 -2.70
N ILE A 167 19.28 -6.43 -1.40
CA ILE A 167 19.95 -7.12 -0.29
C ILE A 167 19.01 -8.02 0.52
N TYR A 168 17.70 -7.77 0.53
CA TYR A 168 16.74 -8.51 1.37
C TYR A 168 15.97 -9.64 0.65
N GLY A 169 16.37 -9.97 -0.57
CA GLY A 169 16.06 -11.26 -1.21
C GLY A 169 15.42 -11.18 -2.60
N PHE A 170 14.71 -10.11 -2.94
CA PHE A 170 13.98 -10.04 -4.21
C PHE A 170 14.89 -10.05 -5.44
N TYR A 171 16.01 -9.33 -5.39
CA TYR A 171 17.03 -9.39 -6.44
C TYR A 171 17.54 -10.81 -6.66
N ASP A 172 17.88 -11.53 -5.59
CA ASP A 172 18.40 -12.88 -5.68
C ASP A 172 17.32 -13.85 -6.18
N GLU A 173 16.06 -13.65 -5.79
CA GLU A 173 14.92 -14.41 -6.31
C GLU A 173 14.76 -14.22 -7.83
N CYS A 174 14.80 -12.97 -8.30
CA CYS A 174 14.73 -12.63 -9.73
C CYS A 174 15.91 -13.21 -10.51
N LYS A 175 17.14 -13.04 -10.00
CA LYS A 175 18.36 -13.56 -10.63
C LYS A 175 18.35 -15.08 -10.73
N ARG A 176 17.88 -15.77 -9.69
CA ARG A 176 17.84 -17.24 -9.63
C ARG A 176 16.78 -17.85 -10.55
N ARG A 177 15.59 -17.22 -10.64
CA ARG A 177 14.45 -17.78 -11.39
C ARG A 177 14.35 -17.27 -12.82
N TYR A 178 14.89 -16.10 -13.08
CA TYR A 178 14.84 -15.42 -14.37
C TYR A 178 16.21 -14.79 -14.65
N ASN A 179 16.32 -13.46 -14.55
CA ASN A 179 17.55 -12.73 -14.79
C ASN A 179 17.52 -11.36 -14.09
N ILE A 180 18.67 -10.68 -14.10
CA ILE A 180 18.85 -9.36 -13.49
C ILE A 180 18.06 -8.25 -14.24
N LYS A 181 17.83 -8.42 -15.54
CA LYS A 181 17.08 -7.45 -16.36
C LYS A 181 15.62 -7.39 -15.90
N LEU A 182 15.04 -8.52 -15.51
CA LEU A 182 13.70 -8.58 -14.96
C LEU A 182 13.60 -7.83 -13.62
N TRP A 183 14.58 -7.95 -12.74
CA TRP A 183 14.63 -7.15 -11.50
C TRP A 183 14.64 -5.65 -11.80
N LYS A 184 15.44 -5.19 -12.78
CA LYS A 184 15.42 -3.77 -13.20
C LYS A 184 14.05 -3.34 -13.72
N THR A 185 13.35 -4.21 -14.44
CA THR A 185 11.97 -3.94 -14.90
C THR A 185 11.01 -3.77 -13.71
N PHE A 186 11.16 -4.57 -12.65
CA PHE A 186 10.39 -4.36 -11.43
C PHE A 186 10.75 -3.04 -10.74
N THR A 187 12.04 -2.69 -10.66
CA THR A 187 12.48 -1.39 -10.13
C THR A 187 11.83 -0.22 -10.88
N ASP A 188 11.79 -0.26 -12.21
CA ASP A 188 11.15 0.78 -13.02
C ASP A 188 9.64 0.89 -12.74
N CYS A 189 8.99 -0.25 -12.47
CA CYS A 189 7.59 -0.29 -12.05
C CYS A 189 7.39 0.28 -10.64
N PHE A 190 8.22 -0.12 -9.67
CA PHE A 190 8.16 0.33 -8.28
C PHE A 190 8.41 1.83 -8.14
N ASN A 191 9.29 2.39 -8.95
CA ASN A 191 9.55 3.83 -9.02
C ASN A 191 8.32 4.66 -9.43
N CYS A 192 7.27 4.01 -9.94
CA CYS A 192 6.02 4.65 -10.36
C CYS A 192 4.88 4.45 -9.35
N LEU A 193 5.07 3.71 -8.25
CA LEU A 193 4.00 3.49 -7.27
C LEU A 193 3.57 4.81 -6.59
N PRO A 194 2.27 4.99 -6.30
CA PRO A 194 1.80 6.06 -5.43
C PRO A 194 2.32 5.85 -4.00
N VAL A 195 2.45 6.94 -3.24
CA VAL A 195 3.15 6.91 -1.94
C VAL A 195 2.21 7.07 -0.75
N ALA A 196 1.03 7.62 -0.99
CA ALA A 196 0.01 7.81 0.03
C ALA A 196 -1.40 7.73 -0.58
N ALA A 197 -2.40 7.53 0.27
CA ALA A 197 -3.81 7.64 -0.08
C ALA A 197 -4.57 8.41 1.01
N ILE A 198 -5.67 9.05 0.64
CA ILE A 198 -6.66 9.60 1.55
C ILE A 198 -7.97 8.87 1.28
N VAL A 199 -8.54 8.24 2.32
CA VAL A 199 -9.81 7.51 2.22
C VAL A 199 -10.93 8.33 2.87
N ASP A 200 -12.03 8.54 2.13
CA ASP A 200 -13.20 9.32 2.54
C ASP A 200 -12.83 10.71 3.11
N GLU A 201 -11.75 11.34 2.60
CA GLU A 201 -11.19 12.61 3.11
C GLU A 201 -10.73 12.60 4.59
N LYS A 202 -10.86 11.47 5.28
CA LYS A 202 -10.68 11.37 6.74
C LYS A 202 -9.54 10.48 7.19
N ILE A 203 -9.06 9.57 6.34
CA ILE A 203 -8.02 8.63 6.73
C ILE A 203 -6.81 8.80 5.83
N PHE A 204 -5.68 9.23 6.42
CA PHE A 204 -4.40 9.27 5.72
C PHE A 204 -3.73 7.91 5.77
N CYS A 205 -3.37 7.38 4.61
CA CYS A 205 -2.71 6.09 4.45
C CYS A 205 -1.32 6.26 3.84
N CYS A 206 -0.31 5.69 4.47
CA CYS A 206 1.06 5.60 3.95
C CYS A 206 1.73 4.32 4.48
N HIS A 207 2.94 4.00 4.01
CA HIS A 207 3.66 2.82 4.50
C HIS A 207 4.31 3.08 5.86
N GLY A 208 5.24 4.04 5.87
CA GLY A 208 6.02 4.48 7.00
C GLY A 208 5.19 5.37 7.91
N GLY A 209 5.36 6.69 7.83
CA GLY A 209 4.64 7.58 8.72
C GLY A 209 4.69 9.02 8.28
N LEU A 210 4.68 9.92 9.27
CA LEU A 210 4.70 11.36 9.00
C LEU A 210 6.13 11.84 8.71
N SER A 211 6.22 13.04 8.12
CA SER A 211 7.49 13.74 7.90
C SER A 211 7.45 15.12 8.55
N PRO A 212 8.57 15.63 9.13
CA PRO A 212 8.66 17.01 9.56
C PRO A 212 8.52 17.99 8.37
N ASP A 213 8.85 17.54 7.16
CA ASP A 213 8.72 18.31 5.94
C ASP A 213 7.28 18.34 5.41
N LEU A 214 6.38 17.47 5.90
CA LEU A 214 4.99 17.39 5.43
C LEU A 214 4.13 18.48 6.08
N GLN A 215 3.99 19.60 5.39
CA GLN A 215 3.15 20.73 5.82
C GLN A 215 1.83 20.80 5.08
N THR A 216 1.79 20.38 3.81
CA THR A 216 0.60 20.37 2.96
C THR A 216 0.58 19.12 2.08
N MET A 217 -0.61 18.60 1.77
CA MET A 217 -0.76 17.44 0.86
C MET A 217 -0.26 17.74 -0.56
N GLU A 218 -0.20 19.01 -0.94
CA GLU A 218 0.36 19.46 -2.21
C GLU A 218 1.85 19.10 -2.36
N GLN A 219 2.61 19.04 -1.27
CA GLN A 219 4.00 18.57 -1.32
C GLN A 219 4.09 17.11 -1.77
N VAL A 220 3.14 16.27 -1.34
CA VAL A 220 3.05 14.88 -1.79
C VAL A 220 2.66 14.82 -3.27
N ARG A 221 1.66 15.61 -3.69
CA ARG A 221 1.17 15.67 -5.08
C ARG A 221 2.25 16.09 -6.08
N ARG A 222 3.21 16.92 -5.66
CA ARG A 222 4.31 17.43 -6.49
C ARG A 222 5.48 16.47 -6.66
N VAL A 223 5.51 15.35 -5.95
CA VAL A 223 6.56 14.34 -6.13
C VAL A 223 6.40 13.72 -7.51
N MET A 224 7.41 13.93 -8.36
CA MET A 224 7.42 13.44 -9.74
C MET A 224 7.75 11.95 -9.78
N ARG A 225 7.10 11.23 -10.70
CA ARG A 225 7.38 9.81 -10.98
C ARG A 225 7.79 9.61 -12.43
N PRO A 226 8.67 8.64 -12.74
CA PRO A 226 9.33 7.72 -11.82
C PRO A 226 10.39 8.40 -10.93
N THR A 227 10.52 7.95 -9.67
CA THR A 227 11.57 8.41 -8.76
C THR A 227 12.10 7.25 -7.92
N ASP A 228 13.38 7.30 -7.56
CA ASP A 228 13.92 6.46 -6.50
C ASP A 228 13.57 7.04 -5.12
N VAL A 229 13.75 6.25 -4.06
CA VAL A 229 13.57 6.70 -2.68
C VAL A 229 14.88 7.34 -2.20
N PRO A 230 14.89 8.63 -1.81
CA PRO A 230 16.09 9.28 -1.28
C PRO A 230 16.42 8.78 0.12
N ASP A 231 17.66 9.02 0.56
CA ASP A 231 18.13 8.66 1.90
C ASP A 231 17.55 9.57 3.02
N GLN A 232 16.95 10.71 2.66
CA GLN A 232 16.33 11.66 3.59
C GLN A 232 15.22 12.50 2.92
N GLY A 233 14.42 13.17 3.75
CA GLY A 233 13.36 14.12 3.34
C GLY A 233 12.00 13.46 3.15
N LEU A 234 11.01 14.26 2.74
CA LEU A 234 9.59 13.88 2.67
C LEU A 234 9.30 12.46 2.15
N LEU A 235 9.87 12.08 0.99
CA LEU A 235 9.61 10.77 0.41
C LEU A 235 10.24 9.65 1.26
N CYS A 236 11.45 9.85 1.78
CA CYS A 236 12.06 8.90 2.70
C CYS A 236 11.16 8.67 3.92
N ASP A 237 10.70 9.76 4.54
CA ASP A 237 9.94 9.70 5.79
C ASP A 237 8.57 9.03 5.64
N LEU A 238 7.84 9.30 4.55
CA LEU A 238 6.58 8.64 4.25
C LEU A 238 6.71 7.11 4.14
N LEU A 239 7.92 6.61 3.88
CA LEU A 239 8.22 5.19 3.73
C LEU A 239 8.97 4.59 4.93
N TRP A 240 9.60 5.39 5.80
CA TRP A 240 10.50 4.88 6.85
C TRP A 240 10.19 5.35 8.27
N ALA A 241 9.43 6.44 8.44
CA ALA A 241 9.17 7.00 9.76
C ALA A 241 8.32 6.05 10.61
N ASP A 242 8.59 6.04 11.92
CA ASP A 242 7.90 5.19 12.89
C ASP A 242 7.28 5.99 14.04
N PRO A 243 6.10 5.59 14.54
CA PRO A 243 5.54 6.18 15.75
C PRO A 243 6.33 5.71 16.98
N ASP A 244 6.57 6.61 17.92
CA ASP A 244 7.15 6.28 19.23
C ASP A 244 6.35 6.98 20.35
N LYS A 245 5.90 6.19 21.32
CA LYS A 245 5.08 6.66 22.46
C LYS A 245 5.91 7.41 23.51
N ASP A 246 7.21 7.15 23.56
CA ASP A 246 8.13 7.69 24.56
C ASP A 246 8.80 8.98 24.04
N VAL A 247 8.50 9.37 22.79
CA VAL A 247 8.98 10.60 22.13
C VAL A 247 7.91 11.68 22.12
N MET A 248 8.33 12.91 22.44
CA MET A 248 7.54 14.14 22.24
C MET A 248 8.10 14.89 21.04
N GLY A 249 7.26 15.16 20.02
CA GLY A 249 7.72 15.75 18.77
C GLY A 249 8.39 14.72 17.86
N TRP A 250 9.60 15.03 17.38
CA TRP A 250 10.40 14.18 16.50
C TRP A 250 11.62 13.63 17.24
N GLY A 251 11.94 12.37 17.03
CA GLY A 251 13.10 11.69 17.61
C GLY A 251 13.95 10.99 16.56
N GLU A 252 15.11 10.48 17.00
CA GLU A 252 15.94 9.62 16.17
C GLU A 252 15.25 8.26 15.97
N ASN A 253 15.50 7.64 14.81
CA ASN A 253 14.95 6.33 14.48
C ASN A 253 16.04 5.27 14.58
N ASP A 254 15.80 4.22 15.38
CA ASP A 254 16.71 3.09 15.58
C ASP A 254 17.08 2.35 14.28
N ARG A 255 16.30 2.55 13.21
CA ARG A 255 16.60 2.05 11.87
C ARG A 255 17.79 2.74 11.22
N GLY A 256 18.25 3.86 11.77
CA GLY A 256 19.32 4.70 11.20
C GLY A 256 18.88 5.48 9.95
N VAL A 257 17.58 5.59 9.71
CA VAL A 257 16.97 6.31 8.58
C VAL A 257 15.64 6.93 9.01
N SER A 258 15.35 8.14 8.52
CA SER A 258 14.17 8.93 8.90
C SER A 258 14.08 9.18 10.42
N PHE A 259 12.87 9.40 10.93
CA PHE A 259 12.58 9.87 12.28
C PHE A 259 11.59 8.96 13.00
N THR A 260 11.58 9.06 14.32
CA THR A 260 10.42 8.67 15.12
C THR A 260 9.52 9.89 15.37
N PHE A 261 8.22 9.68 15.56
CA PHE A 261 7.28 10.76 15.84
C PHE A 261 6.30 10.42 16.96
N GLY A 262 6.06 11.41 17.83
CA GLY A 262 5.22 11.30 19.01
C GLY A 262 3.72 11.43 18.72
N ALA A 263 2.91 11.09 19.72
CA ALA A 263 1.45 11.24 19.66
C ALA A 263 1.00 12.69 19.45
N ASP A 264 1.78 13.67 19.91
CA ASP A 264 1.49 15.09 19.71
C ASP A 264 1.64 15.51 18.24
N VAL A 265 2.60 14.92 17.52
CA VAL A 265 2.77 15.14 16.06
C VAL A 265 1.57 14.59 15.31
N VAL A 266 1.11 13.39 15.66
CA VAL A 266 -0.11 12.78 15.09
C VAL A 266 -1.32 13.67 15.32
N ALA A 267 -1.55 14.09 16.56
CA ALA A 267 -2.70 14.93 16.90
C ALA A 267 -2.69 16.27 16.15
N LYS A 268 -1.53 16.94 16.09
CA LYS A 268 -1.35 18.19 15.34
C LYS A 268 -1.62 18.01 13.84
N PHE A 269 -1.13 16.91 13.26
CA PHE A 269 -1.33 16.59 11.84
C PHE A 269 -2.81 16.36 11.52
N LEU A 270 -3.47 15.49 12.29
CA LEU A 270 -4.89 15.18 12.12
C LEU A 270 -5.76 16.43 12.22
N HIS A 271 -5.52 17.26 13.24
CA HIS A 271 -6.24 18.52 13.42
C HIS A 271 -6.00 19.51 12.28
N LYS A 272 -4.74 19.68 11.85
CA LYS A 272 -4.38 20.62 10.77
C LYS A 272 -5.03 20.26 9.42
N HIS A 273 -5.21 18.97 9.15
CA HIS A 273 -5.70 18.47 7.87
C HIS A 273 -7.17 18.00 7.92
N ASP A 274 -7.88 18.23 9.02
CA ASP A 274 -9.26 17.77 9.26
C ASP A 274 -9.44 16.26 8.98
N MET A 275 -8.47 15.47 9.45
CA MET A 275 -8.46 14.02 9.33
C MET A 275 -8.70 13.36 10.68
N ASP A 276 -9.23 12.15 10.65
CA ASP A 276 -9.58 11.39 11.84
C ASP A 276 -8.53 10.34 12.20
N LEU A 277 -7.82 9.80 11.20
CA LEU A 277 -6.95 8.64 11.41
C LEU A 277 -5.75 8.64 10.46
N ILE A 278 -4.61 8.16 10.98
CA ILE A 278 -3.48 7.70 10.16
C ILE A 278 -3.45 6.18 10.18
N CYS A 279 -3.44 5.56 8.99
CA CYS A 279 -3.37 4.13 8.79
C CYS A 279 -2.04 3.78 8.10
N ARG A 280 -1.18 2.99 8.77
CA ARG A 280 0.19 2.70 8.29
C ARG A 280 0.62 1.26 8.53
N ALA A 281 1.78 0.85 7.99
CA ALA A 281 2.29 -0.54 8.05
C ALA A 281 3.70 -0.63 8.68
N HIS A 282 4.70 -1.26 8.04
CA HIS A 282 6.16 -1.16 8.32
C HIS A 282 6.72 -1.67 9.68
N GLN A 283 5.90 -1.76 10.73
CA GLN A 283 6.25 -2.36 12.01
C GLN A 283 5.47 -3.66 12.23
N ILE A 284 6.19 -4.69 12.67
CA ILE A 284 5.57 -5.96 13.06
C ILE A 284 4.81 -5.74 14.36
N LEU A 285 3.48 -5.71 14.28
CA LEU A 285 2.63 -5.85 15.45
C LEU A 285 2.42 -7.32 15.80
N CYS A 286 2.46 -7.63 17.09
CA CYS A 286 2.05 -8.94 17.61
C CYS A 286 0.54 -9.20 17.46
N THR A 287 -0.27 -8.15 17.20
CA THR A 287 -1.73 -8.24 17.11
C THR A 287 -2.23 -7.92 15.70
N ILE A 288 -3.05 -8.81 15.12
CA ILE A 288 -3.78 -8.53 13.88
C ILE A 288 -5.06 -7.80 14.26
N ILE A 289 -5.21 -6.54 13.84
CA ILE A 289 -6.42 -5.76 14.08
C ILE A 289 -7.43 -6.07 12.97
N TYR A 290 -8.53 -6.77 13.31
CA TYR A 290 -9.73 -6.86 12.49
C TYR A 290 -10.80 -5.94 13.06
N ALA A 291 -10.76 -4.67 12.72
CA ALA A 291 -11.76 -3.71 13.15
C ALA A 291 -12.56 -3.20 11.95
N PRO A 292 -13.91 -3.28 11.97
CA PRO A 292 -14.71 -2.36 11.18
C PRO A 292 -14.35 -0.95 11.65
N LEU A 293 -13.91 -0.07 10.76
CA LEU A 293 -13.56 1.30 11.17
C LEU A 293 -14.72 2.02 11.88
N SER A 294 -15.97 1.71 11.51
CA SER A 294 -17.17 2.16 12.23
C SER A 294 -17.19 1.77 13.70
N LEU A 295 -16.57 0.64 14.07
CA LEU A 295 -16.42 0.17 15.44
C LEU A 295 -15.34 0.95 16.20
N CYS A 296 -14.15 1.20 15.61
CA CYS A 296 -13.13 2.03 16.28
C CYS A 296 -13.51 3.53 16.33
N PHE A 297 -14.44 4.00 15.49
CA PHE A 297 -15.09 5.31 15.65
C PHE A 297 -16.18 5.35 16.74
N SER A 298 -16.77 4.20 17.11
CA SER A 298 -17.87 4.12 18.08
C SER A 298 -17.41 3.63 19.47
N ASP A 299 -16.30 2.89 19.53
CA ASP A 299 -15.73 2.33 20.74
C ASP A 299 -14.19 2.47 20.72
N PRO A 300 -13.65 3.43 21.49
CA PRO A 300 -12.20 3.66 21.58
C PRO A 300 -11.39 2.47 22.13
N GLN A 301 -12.04 1.49 22.76
CA GLN A 301 -11.38 0.34 23.40
C GLN A 301 -11.33 -0.91 22.50
N ALA A 302 -12.10 -0.94 21.41
CA ALA A 302 -12.22 -2.12 20.54
C ALA A 302 -10.93 -2.48 19.77
N CYS A 303 -9.96 -1.56 19.71
CA CYS A 303 -8.69 -1.75 19.02
C CYS A 303 -7.51 -2.06 19.99
N ARG A 304 -7.76 -2.46 21.26
CA ARG A 304 -6.72 -2.95 22.21
C ARG A 304 -6.40 -4.43 22.05
#